data_AF-A0A842NK54-F1
#
_entry.id   AF-A0A842NK54-F1
#
_cell.length_a   1.000
_cell.length_b   1.000
_cell.length_c   1.000
_cell.angle_alpha   90.00
_cell.angle_beta   90.00
_cell.angle_gamma   90.00
#
_symmetry.space_group_name_H-M   'P 1'
#
loop_
_entity.id
_entity.type
_entity.pdbx_description
1 polymer ?
#
loop_
_entity_poly.entity_id
_entity_poly.type
_entity_poly.pdbx_seq_one_letter_code
_entity_poly.pdbx_strand_id
1 'polypeptide(L)'
;MEVQTAIVLAAHPFLAVFVIYSIYTQYGHKKRRRELRGEVAMNAVKVHQKKGVIIYRLAVGVTLIGITVNTLLGVQNNEGILSILPSTPHGVFGLIGIILLTYTVKRGKDIQTAREKKMSSAQVLKQHGRASDILMLLIAIHAFLGFIYLFQILS
;
A
#
# COMPACT_ATOMS: atom_id res chain seq x y z
N MET A 1 5.59 -8.61 -27.75
CA MET A 1 4.54 -8.29 -26.77
C MET A 1 3.40 -7.58 -27.47
N GLU A 2 2.16 -7.94 -27.18
CA GLU A 2 1.02 -7.12 -27.62
C GLU A 2 1.08 -5.73 -26.96
N VAL A 3 0.70 -4.69 -27.70
CA VAL A 3 0.72 -3.29 -27.24
C VAL A 3 -0.07 -3.11 -25.93
N GLN A 4 -1.14 -3.88 -25.76
CA GLN A 4 -1.97 -3.86 -24.56
C GLN A 4 -1.18 -4.31 -23.32
N THR A 5 -0.43 -5.40 -23.41
CA THR A 5 0.43 -5.89 -22.32
C THR A 5 1.49 -4.87 -21.93
N ALA A 6 2.10 -4.21 -22.92
CA ALA A 6 3.09 -3.15 -22.67
C ALA A 6 2.49 -1.93 -21.96
N ILE A 7 1.27 -1.52 -22.34
CA ILE A 7 0.55 -0.42 -21.68
C ILE A 7 0.24 -0.77 -20.23
N VAL A 8 -0.24 -1.98 -19.93
CA VAL A 8 -0.56 -2.37 -18.55
C VAL A 8 0.72 -2.53 -17.71
N LEU A 9 1.79 -3.07 -18.29
CA LEU A 9 3.10 -3.17 -17.65
C LEU A 9 3.68 -1.79 -17.31
N ALA A 10 3.47 -0.79 -18.18
CA ALA A 10 3.87 0.59 -17.92
C ALA A 10 2.91 1.32 -16.95
N ALA A 11 1.62 1.02 -16.97
CA ALA A 11 0.64 1.69 -16.10
C ALA A 11 0.83 1.37 -14.62
N HIS A 12 1.15 0.11 -14.28
CA HIS A 12 1.37 -0.32 -12.91
C HIS A 12 2.40 0.53 -12.14
N PRO A 13 3.65 0.75 -12.62
CA PRO A 13 4.64 1.54 -11.91
C PRO A 13 4.22 3.01 -11.72
N PHE A 14 3.54 3.64 -12.69
CA PHE A 14 3.03 5.01 -12.50
C PHE A 14 1.96 5.08 -11.41
N LEU A 15 1.00 4.14 -11.42
CA LEU A 15 -0.02 4.06 -10.38
C LEU A 15 0.59 3.71 -9.01
N ALA A 16 1.59 2.82 -8.98
CA ALA A 16 2.31 2.47 -7.77
C ALA A 16 3.03 3.67 -7.17
N VAL A 17 3.74 4.47 -7.98
CA VAL A 17 4.40 5.71 -7.51
C VAL A 17 3.37 6.68 -6.91
N PHE A 18 2.21 6.86 -7.54
CA PHE A 18 1.14 7.69 -6.99
C PHE A 18 0.63 7.19 -5.63
N VAL A 19 0.43 5.87 -5.49
CA VAL A 19 0.02 5.24 -4.22
C VAL A 19 1.11 5.39 -3.16
N ILE A 20 2.38 5.15 -3.51
CA ILE A 20 3.53 5.28 -2.61
C ILE A 20 3.64 6.72 -2.10
N TYR A 21 3.55 7.70 -3.00
CA TYR A 21 3.53 9.11 -2.62
C TYR A 21 2.38 9.40 -1.65
N SER A 22 1.20 8.89 -1.94
CA SER A 22 0.04 9.05 -1.07
C SER A 22 0.27 8.45 0.32
N ILE A 23 0.86 7.24 0.42
CA ILE A 23 1.23 6.61 1.70
C ILE A 23 2.30 7.43 2.43
N TYR A 24 3.31 7.94 1.73
CA TYR A 24 4.33 8.82 2.30
C TYR A 24 3.70 10.09 2.91
N THR A 25 2.73 10.70 2.22
CA THR A 25 2.02 11.85 2.79
C THR A 25 1.22 11.47 4.04
N GLN A 26 0.63 10.28 4.11
CA GLN A 26 -0.04 9.77 5.31
C GLN A 26 0.94 9.54 6.45
N TYR A 27 2.10 8.96 6.16
CA TYR A 27 3.15 8.72 7.14
C TYR A 27 3.59 10.01 7.83
N GLY A 28 3.76 11.09 7.07
CA GLY A 28 4.09 12.42 7.59
C GLY A 28 3.06 13.01 8.57
N HIS A 29 1.82 12.50 8.62
CA HIS A 29 0.82 12.93 9.60
C HIS A 29 1.29 12.68 11.05
N LYS A 30 2.10 11.64 11.30
CA LYS A 30 2.68 11.32 12.61
C LYS A 30 3.47 12.49 13.22
N LYS A 31 4.20 13.25 12.38
CA LYS A 31 4.94 14.45 12.80
C LYS A 31 3.99 15.63 12.95
N ARG A 32 3.24 15.96 11.88
CA ARG A 32 2.36 17.14 11.82
C ARG A 32 1.31 17.19 12.95
N ARG A 33 0.74 16.06 13.34
CA ARG A 33 -0.28 16.01 14.40
C ARG A 33 0.19 16.55 15.76
N ARG A 34 1.50 16.61 16.01
CA ARG A 34 2.06 17.13 17.28
C ARG A 34 1.89 18.64 17.42
N GLU A 35 1.73 19.35 16.31
CA GLU A 35 1.62 20.80 16.24
C GLU A 35 0.14 21.27 16.20
N LEU A 36 -0.79 20.38 15.87
CA LEU A 36 -2.21 20.73 15.72
C LEU A 36 -2.96 20.71 17.07
N ARG A 37 -3.88 21.65 17.27
CA ARG A 37 -4.73 21.75 18.48
C ARG A 37 -6.20 21.98 18.10
N GLY A 38 -7.10 21.76 19.07
CA GLY A 38 -8.53 22.07 18.95
C GLY A 38 -9.20 21.45 17.72
N GLU A 39 -10.07 22.23 17.09
CA GLU A 39 -10.87 21.81 15.93
C GLU A 39 -10.01 21.41 14.71
N VAL A 40 -8.90 22.12 14.48
CA VAL A 40 -7.97 21.82 13.38
C VAL A 40 -7.39 20.40 13.53
N ALA A 41 -7.01 20.01 14.76
CA ALA A 41 -6.54 18.65 15.03
C ALA A 41 -7.65 17.62 14.78
N MET A 42 -8.89 17.92 15.17
CA MET A 42 -10.03 17.02 14.94
C MET A 42 -10.31 16.81 13.46
N ASN A 43 -10.30 17.88 12.66
CA ASN A 43 -10.52 17.81 11.22
C ASN A 43 -9.37 17.06 10.53
N ALA A 44 -8.13 17.33 10.90
CA ALA A 44 -6.96 16.64 10.34
C ALA A 44 -7.01 15.12 10.57
N VAL A 45 -7.50 14.67 11.74
CA VAL A 45 -7.71 13.25 12.02
C VAL A 45 -8.80 12.65 11.13
N LYS A 46 -9.95 13.33 10.96
CA LYS A 46 -11.03 12.86 10.07
C LYS A 46 -10.54 12.71 8.62
N VAL A 47 -9.79 13.69 8.13
CA VAL A 47 -9.20 13.66 6.79
C VAL A 47 -8.19 12.52 6.65
N HIS A 48 -7.32 12.32 7.65
CA HIS A 48 -6.35 11.22 7.68
C HIS A 48 -7.06 9.85 7.60
N GLN A 49 -8.11 9.64 8.38
CA GLN A 49 -8.90 8.40 8.39
C GLN A 49 -9.55 8.13 7.02
N LYS A 50 -10.23 9.13 6.44
CA LYS A 50 -10.88 9.00 5.12
C LYS A 50 -9.85 8.69 4.03
N LYS A 51 -8.74 9.44 4.00
CA LYS A 51 -7.66 9.23 3.02
C LYS A 51 -7.02 7.85 3.18
N GLY A 52 -6.80 7.37 4.41
CA GLY A 52 -6.25 6.04 4.66
C GLY A 52 -7.05 4.91 4.02
N VAL A 53 -8.39 4.98 4.08
CA VAL A 53 -9.26 3.98 3.43
C VAL A 53 -9.19 4.07 1.90
N ILE A 54 -9.16 5.28 1.34
CA ILE A 54 -9.04 5.48 -0.11
C ILE A 54 -7.70 4.93 -0.61
N ILE A 55 -6.61 5.27 0.05
CA ILE A 55 -5.26 4.82 -0.31
C ILE A 55 -5.16 3.30 -0.23
N TYR A 56 -5.76 2.67 0.79
CA TYR A 56 -5.83 1.22 0.88
C TYR A 56 -6.55 0.59 -0.31
N ARG A 57 -7.72 1.13 -0.70
CA ARG A 57 -8.46 0.63 -1.88
C ARG A 57 -7.66 0.79 -3.16
N LEU A 58 -6.98 1.92 -3.33
CA LEU A 58 -6.09 2.16 -4.47
C LEU A 58 -4.92 1.17 -4.49
N ALA A 59 -4.27 0.94 -3.34
CA ALA A 59 -3.18 -0.02 -3.23
C ALA A 59 -3.64 -1.44 -3.61
N VAL A 60 -4.78 -1.89 -3.08
CA VAL A 60 -5.38 -3.18 -3.46
C VAL A 60 -5.67 -3.24 -4.96
N GLY A 61 -6.25 -2.19 -5.53
CA GLY A 61 -6.53 -2.13 -6.97
C GLY A 61 -5.27 -2.24 -7.83
N VAL A 62 -4.21 -1.51 -7.48
CA VAL A 62 -2.92 -1.56 -8.17
C VAL A 62 -2.26 -2.94 -8.05
N THR A 63 -2.35 -3.58 -6.87
CA THR A 63 -1.88 -4.95 -6.68
C THR A 63 -2.65 -5.96 -7.53
N LEU A 64 -3.98 -5.83 -7.61
CA LEU A 64 -4.81 -6.70 -8.46
C LEU A 64 -4.43 -6.56 -9.94
N ILE A 65 -4.22 -5.34 -10.42
CA ILE A 65 -3.71 -5.10 -11.79
C ILE A 65 -2.39 -5.85 -12.01
N GLY A 66 -1.45 -5.76 -11.06
CA GLY A 66 -0.17 -6.47 -11.15
C GLY A 66 -0.31 -7.99 -11.19
N ILE A 67 -1.17 -8.56 -10.35
CA ILE A 67 -1.47 -10.01 -10.34
C ILE A 67 -2.09 -10.44 -11.67
N THR A 68 -3.04 -9.66 -12.21
CA THR A 68 -3.67 -9.96 -13.50
C THR A 68 -2.64 -9.98 -14.62
N VAL A 69 -1.74 -8.99 -14.69
CA VAL A 69 -0.66 -8.98 -15.70
C VAL A 69 0.25 -10.19 -15.55
N ASN A 70 0.67 -10.50 -14.32
CA ASN A 70 1.54 -11.65 -14.05
C ASN A 70 0.88 -12.97 -14.50
N THR A 71 -0.41 -13.12 -14.20
CA THR A 71 -1.17 -14.32 -14.59
C THR A 71 -1.30 -14.44 -16.10
N LEU A 72 -1.60 -13.33 -16.80
CA LEU A 72 -1.72 -13.33 -18.26
C LEU A 72 -0.39 -13.70 -18.94
N LEU A 73 0.73 -13.15 -18.45
CA LEU A 73 2.06 -13.49 -18.96
C LEU A 73 2.41 -14.95 -18.70
N GLY A 74 2.14 -15.47 -17.50
CA GLY A 74 2.41 -16.87 -17.17
C GLY A 74 1.57 -17.85 -18.01
N VAL A 75 0.30 -17.53 -18.29
CA VAL A 75 -0.53 -18.33 -19.20
C VAL A 75 0.03 -18.32 -20.62
N GLN A 76 0.46 -17.16 -21.13
CA GLN A 76 1.12 -17.05 -22.45
C GLN A 76 2.42 -17.87 -22.51
N ASN A 77 3.14 -17.98 -21.39
CA ASN A 77 4.39 -18.73 -21.28
C ASN A 77 4.20 -20.22 -20.91
N ASN A 78 2.98 -20.75 -20.95
CA ASN A 78 2.64 -22.14 -20.57
C ASN A 78 2.93 -22.51 -19.10
N GLU A 79 3.01 -21.54 -18.20
CA GLU A 79 3.14 -21.76 -16.74
C GLU A 79 1.79 -22.11 -16.07
N GLY A 80 0.69 -21.95 -16.81
CA GLY A 80 -0.66 -22.27 -16.35
C GLY A 80 -1.18 -21.34 -15.24
N ILE A 81 -2.23 -21.77 -14.54
CA ILE A 81 -2.93 -20.96 -13.52
C ILE A 81 -2.09 -20.68 -12.26
N LEU A 82 -0.99 -21.42 -12.05
CA LEU A 82 -0.07 -21.23 -10.93
C LEU A 82 0.65 -19.87 -10.98
N SER A 83 0.69 -19.24 -12.15
CA SER A 83 1.18 -17.86 -12.36
C SER A 83 0.39 -16.78 -11.60
N ILE A 84 -0.74 -17.11 -10.95
CA ILE A 84 -1.41 -16.20 -10.02
C ILE A 84 -0.59 -15.96 -8.74
N LEU A 85 0.22 -16.93 -8.35
CA LEU A 85 1.10 -16.80 -7.18
C LEU A 85 2.35 -16.02 -7.58
N PRO A 86 2.78 -15.04 -6.78
CA PRO A 86 3.99 -14.31 -7.08
C PRO A 86 5.20 -15.24 -6.93
N SER A 87 5.90 -15.47 -8.04
CA SER A 87 7.18 -16.18 -8.09
C SER A 87 8.38 -15.24 -7.85
N THR A 88 8.16 -13.92 -7.90
CA THR A 88 9.22 -12.91 -7.77
C THR A 88 9.26 -12.30 -6.37
N PRO A 89 10.45 -11.88 -5.90
CA PRO A 89 10.57 -11.13 -4.65
C PRO A 89 9.70 -9.87 -4.62
N HIS A 90 9.61 -9.14 -5.74
CA HIS A 90 8.75 -7.96 -5.84
C HIS A 90 7.28 -8.30 -5.55
N GLY A 91 6.75 -9.35 -6.17
CA GLY A 91 5.36 -9.80 -5.97
C GLY A 91 5.07 -10.25 -4.54
N VAL A 92 5.98 -11.04 -3.94
CA VAL A 92 5.85 -11.50 -2.54
C VAL A 92 5.81 -10.32 -1.58
N PHE A 93 6.76 -9.38 -1.71
CA PHE A 93 6.82 -8.18 -0.86
C PHE A 93 5.61 -7.27 -1.07
N GLY A 94 5.03 -7.23 -2.27
CA GLY A 94 3.79 -6.51 -2.56
C GLY A 94 2.60 -7.06 -1.74
N LEU A 95 2.44 -8.38 -1.68
CA LEU A 95 1.40 -9.02 -0.87
C LEU A 95 1.60 -8.76 0.63
N ILE A 96 2.83 -8.88 1.13
CA ILE A 96 3.15 -8.57 2.53
C ILE A 96 2.81 -7.09 2.83
N GLY A 97 3.08 -6.19 1.88
CA GLY A 97 2.71 -4.77 1.96
C GLY A 97 1.21 -4.56 2.12
N ILE A 98 0.39 -5.25 1.33
CA ILE A 98 -1.08 -5.19 1.44
C ILE A 98 -1.57 -5.73 2.79
N ILE A 99 -1.01 -6.84 3.27
CA ILE A 99 -1.36 -7.38 4.60
C ILE A 99 -1.05 -6.37 5.70
N LEU A 100 0.13 -5.76 5.67
CA LEU A 100 0.55 -4.78 6.67
C LEU A 100 -0.25 -3.46 6.57
N LEU A 101 -0.58 -3.01 5.36
CA LEU A 101 -1.45 -1.85 5.16
C LEU A 101 -2.88 -2.12 5.66
N THR A 102 -3.40 -3.33 5.42
CA THR A 102 -4.70 -3.78 5.96
C THR A 102 -4.70 -3.71 7.49
N TYR A 103 -3.66 -4.26 8.12
CA TYR A 103 -3.47 -4.18 9.57
C TYR A 103 -3.44 -2.73 10.04
N THR A 104 -2.67 -1.87 9.37
CA THR A 104 -2.52 -0.45 9.71
C THR A 104 -3.85 0.30 9.64
N VAL A 105 -4.65 0.09 8.59
CA VAL A 105 -5.98 0.69 8.43
C VAL A 105 -6.96 0.16 9.48
N LYS A 106 -6.92 -1.14 9.80
CA LYS A 106 -7.74 -1.73 10.85
C LYS A 106 -7.45 -1.08 12.21
N ARG A 107 -6.17 -0.96 12.60
CA ARG A 107 -5.78 -0.25 13.82
C ARG A 107 -6.23 1.21 13.81
N GLY A 108 -6.20 1.88 12.66
CA GLY A 108 -6.72 3.24 12.49
C GLY A 108 -8.21 3.35 12.82
N LYS A 109 -9.02 2.38 12.39
CA LYS A 109 -10.45 2.28 12.76
C LYS A 109 -10.62 1.97 14.25
N ASP A 110 -9.80 1.08 14.81
CA ASP A 110 -9.89 0.74 16.25
C ASP A 110 -9.61 1.95 17.14
N ILE A 111 -8.68 2.83 16.75
CA ILE A 111 -8.43 4.11 17.44
C ILE A 111 -9.66 5.02 17.37
N GLN A 112 -10.35 5.06 16.24
CA GLN A 112 -11.59 5.81 16.08
C GLN A 112 -12.67 5.28 17.04
N THR A 113 -12.90 3.98 17.03
CA THR A 113 -13.89 3.31 17.89
C THR A 113 -13.57 3.55 19.38
N ALA A 114 -12.31 3.44 19.79
CA ALA A 114 -11.90 3.71 21.16
C ALA A 114 -12.19 5.17 21.56
N ARG A 115 -11.95 6.14 20.66
CA ARG A 115 -12.27 7.55 20.89
C ARG A 115 -13.77 7.78 21.06
N GLU A 116 -14.59 7.19 20.21
CA GLU A 116 -16.06 7.28 20.28
C GLU A 116 -16.59 6.68 21.59
N LYS A 117 -15.97 5.59 22.06
CA LYS A 117 -16.30 4.94 23.34
C LYS A 117 -15.62 5.57 24.57
N LYS A 118 -14.87 6.67 24.42
CA LYS A 118 -14.06 7.30 25.47
C LYS A 118 -13.10 6.32 26.20
N MET A 119 -12.63 5.29 25.49
CA MET A 119 -11.68 4.30 25.97
C MET A 119 -10.23 4.70 25.63
N SER A 120 -9.27 4.16 26.38
CA SER A 120 -7.85 4.35 26.07
C SER A 120 -7.49 3.72 24.73
N SER A 121 -6.80 4.48 23.88
CA SER A 121 -6.30 4.04 22.57
C SER A 121 -4.77 4.04 22.48
N ALA A 122 -4.06 4.21 23.60
CA ALA A 122 -2.61 4.45 23.62
C ALA A 122 -1.82 3.28 22.98
N GLN A 123 -2.14 2.04 23.37
CA GLN A 123 -1.50 0.84 22.84
C GLN A 123 -1.80 0.63 21.35
N VAL A 124 -3.06 0.79 20.94
CA VAL A 124 -3.49 0.65 19.54
C VAL A 124 -2.82 1.70 18.67
N LEU A 125 -2.67 2.93 19.17
CA LEU A 125 -1.96 4.00 18.48
C LEU A 125 -0.47 3.68 18.30
N LYS A 126 0.18 3.11 19.32
CA LYS A 126 1.57 2.64 19.22
C LYS A 126 1.71 1.55 18.15
N GLN A 127 0.80 0.58 18.12
CA GLN A 127 0.76 -0.47 17.09
C GLN A 127 0.60 0.10 15.68
N HIS A 128 -0.38 0.99 15.48
CA HIS A 128 -0.59 1.67 14.20
C HIS A 128 0.65 2.45 13.74
N GLY A 129 1.31 3.16 14.67
CA GLY A 129 2.55 3.89 14.39
C GLY A 129 3.70 2.98 13.99
N ARG A 130 3.94 1.88 14.72
CA ARG A 130 5.01 0.91 14.40
C ARG A 130 4.75 0.19 13.09
N ALA A 131 3.50 -0.20 12.84
CA ALA A 131 3.11 -0.83 11.57
C ALA A 131 3.35 0.13 10.39
N SER A 132 3.04 1.42 10.55
CA SER A 132 3.36 2.45 9.56
C SER A 132 4.86 2.59 9.32
N ASP A 133 5.70 2.52 10.36
CA ASP A 133 7.16 2.59 10.22
C ASP A 133 7.70 1.39 9.42
N ILE A 134 7.23 0.16 9.74
CA ILE A 134 7.61 -1.06 9.00
C ILE A 134 7.09 -1.01 7.56
N LEU A 135 5.87 -0.52 7.35
CA LEU A 135 5.27 -0.39 6.03
C LEU A 135 6.08 0.53 5.12
N MET A 136 6.61 1.65 5.63
CA MET A 136 7.44 2.56 4.85
C MET A 136 8.75 1.90 4.39
N LEU A 137 9.41 1.15 5.29
CA LEU A 137 10.61 0.39 4.93
C LEU A 137 10.28 -0.66 3.85
N LEU A 138 9.20 -1.40 4.05
CA LEU A 138 8.77 -2.45 3.13
C LEU A 138 8.42 -1.89 1.75
N ILE A 139 7.75 -0.74 1.68
CA ILE A 139 7.43 -0.03 0.43
C ILE A 139 8.71 0.37 -0.31
N ALA A 140 9.72 0.88 0.40
CA ALA A 140 10.99 1.25 -0.23
C ALA A 140 11.68 0.02 -0.87
N ILE A 141 11.73 -1.10 -0.14
CA ILE A 141 12.27 -2.37 -0.65
C ILE A 141 11.45 -2.87 -1.84
N HIS A 142 10.13 -2.88 -1.72
CA HIS A 142 9.21 -3.34 -2.77
C HIS A 142 9.34 -2.50 -4.05
N ALA A 143 9.43 -1.17 -3.94
CA ALA A 143 9.60 -0.27 -5.07
C ALA A 143 10.95 -0.48 -5.76
N PHE A 144 12.03 -0.66 -4.98
CA PHE A 144 13.35 -0.99 -5.52
C PHE A 144 13.35 -2.33 -6.28
N LEU A 145 12.75 -3.38 -5.71
CA LEU A 145 12.60 -4.67 -6.38
C LEU A 145 11.72 -4.57 -7.64
N GLY A 146 10.69 -3.72 -7.63
CA GLY A 146 9.83 -3.48 -8.79
C GLY A 146 10.59 -2.79 -9.93
N PHE A 147 11.49 -1.87 -9.60
CA PHE A 147 12.38 -1.26 -10.58
C PHE A 147 13.31 -2.29 -11.21
N ILE A 148 13.97 -3.15 -10.41
CA ILE A 148 14.81 -4.25 -10.92
C ILE A 148 14.01 -5.18 -11.84
N TYR A 149 12.81 -5.59 -11.40
CA TYR A 149 11.94 -6.49 -12.16
C TYR A 149 11.53 -5.87 -13.50
N LEU A 150 11.26 -4.55 -13.54
CA LEU A 150 10.98 -3.83 -14.78
C LEU A 150 12.15 -3.93 -15.77
N PHE A 151 13.40 -3.75 -15.34
CA PHE A 151 14.55 -3.93 -16.25
C PHE A 151 14.67 -5.35 -16.77
N GLN A 152 14.42 -6.37 -15.92
CA GLN A 152 14.48 -7.77 -16.33
C GLN A 152 13.45 -8.13 -17.40
N ILE A 153 12.27 -7.50 -17.37
CA ILE A 153 11.24 -7.73 -18.40
C ILE A 153 11.59 -6.98 -19.70
N LEU A 154 12.23 -5.82 -19.60
CA LEU A 154 12.55 -4.97 -20.75
C LEU A 154 13.86 -5.34 -21.45
N SER A 155 14.73 -6.13 -20.80
CA SER A 155 15.99 -6.65 -21.35
C SER A 155 15.79 -7.96 -22.10
#